data_AF-A0A2R6E1N0-F1
#
_entry.id   AF-A0A2R6E1N0-F1
#
_cell.length_a   1.000
_cell.length_b   1.000
_cell.length_c   1.000
_cell.angle_alpha   90.00
_cell.angle_beta   90.00
_cell.angle_gamma   90.00
#
_symmetry.space_group_name_H-M   'P 1'
#
loop_
_entity.id
_entity.type
_entity.pdbx_description
1 polymer ?
#
loop_
_entity_poly.entity_id
_entity_poly.type
_entity_poly.pdbx_seq_one_letter_code
_entity_poly.pdbx_strand_id
1 'polypeptide(L)'
;MSTGVDDGGDGEMVKLNVKVPKRLLEEIDELAAELEYTNRSEFIREVLRDTTEPILTPGAQEGVSEGYADVAAGRTMSTDDARERLGVDQD
;
A
#
# COMPACT_ATOMS: atom_id res chain seq x y z
N MET A 1 19.60 16.21 11.73
CA MET A 1 20.20 14.96 11.23
C MET A 1 19.95 14.91 9.74
N SER A 2 21.00 15.03 8.92
CA SER A 2 20.91 14.92 7.47
C SER A 2 21.66 13.65 7.09
N THR A 3 20.96 12.60 6.65
CA THR A 3 21.62 11.42 6.12
C THR A 3 21.93 11.67 4.64
N GLY A 4 23.14 12.17 4.40
CA GLY A 4 23.77 12.04 3.10
C GLY A 4 24.16 10.58 2.93
N VAL A 5 23.47 9.88 2.03
CA VAL A 5 23.92 8.57 1.54
C VAL A 5 24.67 8.85 0.24
N ASP A 6 26.00 8.76 0.31
CA ASP A 6 26.87 8.51 -0.84
C ASP A 6 26.52 7.09 -1.34
N ASP A 7 25.86 6.99 -2.49
CA ASP A 7 25.52 5.69 -3.09
C ASP A 7 26.30 5.49 -4.39
N GLY A 8 27.27 4.58 -4.31
CA GLY A 8 28.05 4.10 -5.45
C GLY A 8 27.68 2.68 -5.86
N GLY A 9 26.39 2.30 -5.82
CA GLY A 9 25.93 1.00 -6.33
C GLY A 9 24.44 0.76 -6.15
N ASP A 10 23.70 0.72 -7.27
CA ASP A 10 22.27 0.34 -7.42
C ASP A 10 21.24 1.10 -6.54
N GLY A 11 21.68 2.00 -5.66
CA GLY A 11 20.87 2.87 -4.80
C GLY A 11 21.04 4.36 -5.11
N GLU A 12 21.58 4.71 -6.28
CA GLU A 12 21.85 6.09 -6.66
C GLU A 12 20.53 6.86 -6.74
N MET A 13 20.29 7.74 -5.77
CA MET A 13 19.10 8.57 -5.75
C MET A 13 19.23 9.72 -6.76
N VAL A 14 18.46 9.64 -7.84
CA VAL A 14 18.32 10.73 -8.81
C VAL A 14 17.16 11.66 -8.45
N LYS A 15 17.29 12.95 -8.81
CA LYS A 15 16.24 13.94 -8.57
C LYS A 15 15.12 13.83 -9.60
N LEU A 16 13.90 13.55 -9.14
CA LEU A 16 12.68 13.63 -9.94
C LEU A 16 12.04 15.03 -9.78
N ASN A 17 11.94 15.79 -10.87
CA ASN A 17 11.31 17.11 -10.87
C ASN A 17 9.91 17.03 -11.50
N VAL A 18 8.86 17.31 -10.73
CA VAL A 18 7.46 17.26 -11.18
C VAL A 18 6.75 18.56 -10.86
N LYS A 19 5.90 19.03 -11.78
CA LYS A 19 4.97 20.14 -11.52
C LYS A 19 3.66 19.57 -11.01
N VAL A 20 3.21 20.03 -9.85
CA VAL A 20 1.93 19.63 -9.24
C VAL A 20 1.08 20.85 -8.92
N PRO A 21 -0.26 20.75 -8.92
CA PRO A 21 -1.14 21.78 -8.37
C PRO A 21 -0.81 22.06 -6.89
N LYS A 22 -0.92 23.31 -6.45
CA LYS A 22 -0.63 23.70 -5.05
C LYS A 22 -1.45 22.90 -4.04
N ARG A 23 -2.74 22.76 -4.32
CA ARG A 23 -3.66 21.98 -3.47
C ARG A 23 -3.21 20.53 -3.31
N LEU A 24 -2.76 19.90 -4.39
CA LEU A 24 -2.27 18.52 -4.32
C LEU A 24 -0.98 18.43 -3.49
N LEU A 25 -0.10 19.44 -3.58
CA LEU A 25 1.10 19.48 -2.75
C LEU A 25 0.76 19.57 -1.25
N GLU A 26 -0.24 20.37 -0.90
CA GLU A 26 -0.73 20.51 0.48
C GLU A 26 -1.32 19.20 1.01
N GLU A 27 -2.19 18.55 0.21
CA GLU A 27 -2.79 17.24 0.55
C GLU A 27 -1.71 16.16 0.74
N ILE A 28 -0.65 16.16 -0.09
CA ILE A 28 0.50 15.25 0.04
C ILE A 28 1.28 15.52 1.33
N ASP A 29 1.50 16.80 1.69
CA ASP A 29 2.23 17.17 2.90
C ASP A 29 1.46 16.78 4.17
N GLU A 30 0.14 16.99 4.18
CA GLU A 30 -0.73 16.59 5.26
C GLU A 30 -0.71 15.07 5.45
N LEU A 31 -0.92 14.31 4.37
CA LEU A 31 -0.91 12.85 4.41
C LEU A 31 0.45 12.28 4.85
N ALA A 32 1.56 12.86 4.37
CA ALA A 32 2.89 12.44 4.80
C ALA A 32 3.11 12.67 6.30
N ALA A 33 2.57 13.75 6.86
CA ALA A 33 2.65 14.04 8.29
C ALA A 33 1.75 13.12 9.12
N GLU A 34 0.53 12.84 8.65
CA GLU A 34 -0.40 11.90 9.30
C GLU A 34 0.17 10.48 9.39
N LEU A 35 0.91 10.06 8.35
CA LEU A 35 1.58 8.77 8.29
C LEU A 35 3.00 8.79 8.89
N GLU A 36 3.37 9.88 9.59
CA GLU A 36 4.62 10.03 10.33
C GLU A 36 5.91 9.90 9.48
N TYR A 37 5.86 10.24 8.20
CA TYR A 37 7.06 10.28 7.35
C TYR A 37 7.97 11.45 7.74
N THR A 38 9.29 11.20 7.73
CA THR A 38 10.28 12.22 8.11
C THR A 38 10.34 13.37 7.11
N ASN A 39 10.08 13.08 5.83
CA ASN A 39 10.06 14.08 4.76
C ASN A 39 9.20 13.64 3.58
N ARG A 40 8.75 14.63 2.79
CA ARG A 40 7.96 14.41 1.58
C ARG A 40 8.62 13.46 0.57
N SER A 41 9.93 13.56 0.39
CA SER A 41 10.65 12.72 -0.59
C SER A 41 10.62 11.25 -0.21
N GLU A 42 10.57 10.91 1.07
CA GLU A 42 10.38 9.55 1.57
C GLU A 42 8.98 9.03 1.25
N PHE A 43 7.94 9.79 1.62
CA PHE A 43 6.56 9.45 1.30
C PHE A 43 6.34 9.24 -0.21
N ILE A 44 6.80 10.18 -1.04
CA ILE A 44 6.67 10.09 -2.51
C ILE A 44 7.40 8.88 -3.07
N ARG A 45 8.59 8.55 -2.56
CA ARG A 45 9.32 7.35 -3.01
C ARG A 45 8.57 6.08 -2.66
N GLU A 46 7.96 6.00 -1.49
CA GLU A 46 7.18 4.83 -1.09
C GLU A 46 5.95 4.64 -1.97
N VAL A 47 5.19 5.71 -2.23
CA VAL A 47 4.02 5.67 -3.13
C VAL A 47 4.42 5.24 -4.56
N LEU A 48 5.54 5.78 -5.07
CA LEU A 48 6.05 5.40 -6.38
C LEU A 48 6.50 3.93 -6.42
N ARG A 49 7.14 3.44 -5.34
CA ARG A 49 7.56 2.04 -5.24
C ARG A 49 6.37 1.11 -5.21
N ASP A 50 5.34 1.39 -4.41
CA ASP A 50 4.11 0.59 -4.38
C ASP A 50 3.41 0.59 -5.74
N THR A 51 3.54 1.66 -6.53
CA THR A 51 3.01 1.68 -7.90
C THR A 51 3.77 0.72 -8.84
N THR A 52 5.10 0.60 -8.71
CA THR A 52 5.93 -0.26 -9.58
C THR A 52 6.05 -1.69 -9.08
N GLU A 53 5.92 -1.88 -7.77
CA GLU A 53 6.09 -3.13 -7.04
C GLU A 53 4.97 -3.26 -6.00
N PRO A 54 3.71 -3.37 -6.43
CA PRO A 54 2.57 -3.34 -5.51
C PRO A 54 2.59 -4.57 -4.60
N ILE A 55 2.30 -4.36 -3.32
CA ILE A 55 2.21 -5.46 -2.33
C ILE A 55 1.16 -6.49 -2.77
N LEU A 56 0.05 -6.02 -3.33
CA LEU A 56 -1.01 -6.83 -3.87
C LEU A 56 -1.03 -6.73 -5.39
N THR A 57 -1.13 -7.86 -6.08
CA THR A 57 -1.44 -7.84 -7.51
C THR A 57 -2.81 -7.17 -7.74
N PRO A 58 -3.09 -6.61 -8.94
CA PRO A 58 -4.39 -5.99 -9.21
C PRO A 58 -5.59 -6.91 -8.89
N GLY A 59 -5.49 -8.21 -9.24
CA GLY A 59 -6.54 -9.19 -8.90
C GLY A 59 -6.65 -9.48 -7.40
N ALA A 60 -5.55 -9.39 -6.65
CA ALA A 60 -5.60 -9.51 -5.20
C ALA A 60 -6.24 -8.27 -4.54
N GLN A 61 -6.00 -7.06 -5.05
CA GLN A 61 -6.69 -5.84 -4.59
C GLN A 61 -8.20 -5.92 -4.83
N GLU A 62 -8.61 -6.40 -6.01
CA GLU A 62 -10.02 -6.63 -6.33
C GLU A 62 -10.64 -7.66 -5.38
N GLY A 63 -9.99 -8.81 -5.19
CA GLY A 63 -10.47 -9.85 -4.29
C GLY A 63 -10.60 -9.39 -2.82
N VAL A 64 -9.68 -8.57 -2.32
CA VAL A 64 -9.81 -7.96 -0.97
C VAL A 64 -11.04 -7.04 -0.90
N SER A 65 -11.24 -6.23 -1.93
CA SER A 65 -12.37 -5.30 -2.01
C SER A 65 -13.72 -6.03 -2.09
N GLU A 66 -13.80 -7.09 -2.89
CA GLU A 66 -14.96 -7.99 -2.97
C GLU A 66 -15.23 -8.67 -1.62
N GLY A 67 -14.19 -9.14 -0.92
CA GLY A 67 -14.30 -9.75 0.40
C GLY A 67 -14.94 -8.82 1.43
N TYR A 68 -14.58 -7.53 1.45
CA TYR A 68 -15.25 -6.55 2.31
C TYR A 68 -16.74 -6.38 1.95
N ALA A 69 -17.06 -6.36 0.65
CA ALA A 69 -18.44 -6.27 0.18
C ALA A 69 -19.26 -7.52 0.53
N ASP A 70 -18.64 -8.71 0.49
CA ASP A 70 -19.27 -9.97 0.89
C ASP A 70 -19.57 -10.01 2.39
N VAL A 71 -18.66 -9.53 3.24
CA VAL A 71 -18.91 -9.39 4.69
C VAL A 71 -20.10 -8.45 4.93
N ALA A 72 -20.09 -7.26 4.31
CA ALA A 72 -21.15 -6.27 4.48
C ALA A 72 -22.52 -6.78 4.00
N ALA A 73 -22.52 -7.63 2.97
CA ALA A 73 -23.74 -8.23 2.42
C ALA A 73 -24.13 -9.57 3.08
N GLY A 74 -23.39 -10.06 4.08
CA GLY A 74 -23.66 -11.33 4.75
C GLY A 74 -23.49 -12.56 3.85
N ARG A 75 -22.64 -12.47 2.82
CA ARG A 75 -22.31 -13.58 1.91
C ARG A 75 -21.16 -14.47 2.40
N THR A 76 -20.58 -14.15 3.55
CA THR A 76 -19.53 -14.94 4.20
C THR A 76 -20.13 -16.05 5.09
N MET A 77 -19.33 -17.07 5.38
CA MET A 77 -19.69 -18.17 6.29
C MET A 77 -18.70 -18.29 7.45
N SER A 78 -19.09 -19.00 8.51
CA SER A 78 -18.19 -19.32 9.63
C SER A 78 -16.99 -20.15 9.15
N THR A 79 -15.88 -20.06 9.87
CA THR A 79 -14.74 -20.96 9.68
C THR A 79 -15.15 -22.42 9.87
N ASP A 80 -16.03 -22.73 10.83
CA ASP A 80 -16.49 -24.10 11.09
C ASP A 80 -17.34 -24.62 9.91
N ASP A 81 -18.32 -23.83 9.45
CA ASP A 81 -19.15 -24.15 8.28
C ASP A 81 -18.29 -24.37 7.03
N ALA A 82 -17.25 -23.56 6.86
CA ALA A 82 -16.33 -23.68 5.73
C ALA A 82 -15.51 -24.98 5.82
N ARG A 83 -15.04 -25.35 7.02
CA ARG A 83 -14.26 -26.58 7.22
C ARG A 83 -15.09 -27.84 6.95
N GLU A 84 -16.34 -27.87 7.43
CA GLU A 84 -17.26 -28.98 7.19
C GLU A 84 -17.54 -29.11 5.69
N ARG A 85 -17.88 -27.99 5.04
CA ARG A 85 -18.21 -27.95 3.60
C ARG A 85 -17.03 -28.35 2.70
N LEU A 86 -15.82 -27.96 3.06
CA LEU A 86 -14.60 -28.24 2.28
C LEU A 86 -13.95 -29.58 2.65
N GLY A 87 -14.45 -30.26 3.68
CA GLY A 87 -13.88 -31.53 4.17
C GLY A 87 -12.47 -31.36 4.73
N VAL A 88 -12.17 -30.20 5.33
CA VAL A 88 -10.86 -29.88 5.93
C VAL A 88 -10.89 -29.89 7.47
N ASP A 89 -12.01 -30.30 8.07
CA ASP A 89 -12.02 -30.79 9.45
C ASP A 89 -11.23 -32.10 9.50
N GLN A 90 -9.94 -31.98 9.78
CA GLN A 90 -9.08 -33.12 10.10
C GLN A 90 -9.21 -33.42 11.61
N ASP A 91 -9.19 -34.71 11.95
CA ASP A 91 -9.14 -35.26 13.31
C ASP A 91 -8.15 -34.57 14.27
#